data_AF-A0A8S3IQ35-F1
#
_entry.id   AF-A0A8S3IQ35-F1
#
_cell.length_a   1.000
_cell.length_b   1.000
_cell.length_c   1.000
_cell.angle_alpha   90.00
_cell.angle_beta   90.00
_cell.angle_gamma   90.00
#
_symmetry.space_group_name_H-M   'P 1'
#
loop_
_entity.id
_entity.type
_entity.pdbx_description
1 polymer ?
#
loop_
_entity_poly.entity_id
_entity_poly.type
_entity_poly.pdbx_seq_one_letter_code
_entity_poly.pdbx_strand_id
1 'polypeptide(L)'
;KLHVKLQRLSELKIRKAGYLTIYCDISGSGVWIRRWFTLTNEQNLRYWPSPDDEENNVPPTGEIDLHYCIDQTVNLLQRETCARPHTFELRIAVPTKKSTDHRLFASENDENDEYPTNSIIAQPFGKRTLFRFWLSADSKEDRNDWCSILNQILADLREWEVIS
;
A
#
# COMPACT_ATOMS: atom_id res chain seq x y z
N LYS A 1 7.51 18.18 26.02
CA LYS A 1 7.68 17.61 24.66
C LYS A 1 7.27 16.12 24.53
N LEU A 2 6.61 15.52 25.53
CA LEU A 2 6.13 14.12 25.48
C LEU A 2 4.63 13.95 25.16
N HIS A 3 3.84 15.02 25.21
CA HIS A 3 2.38 14.93 25.06
C HIS A 3 1.90 14.76 23.60
N VAL A 4 2.64 15.28 22.63
CA VAL A 4 2.25 15.25 21.20
C VAL A 4 2.45 13.87 20.56
N LYS A 5 3.38 13.04 21.07
CA LYS A 5 3.66 11.71 20.51
C LYS A 5 2.62 10.65 20.89
N LEU A 6 1.94 10.80 22.03
CA LEU A 6 0.96 9.83 22.52
C LEU A 6 -0.44 10.03 21.93
N GLN A 7 -0.82 11.25 21.51
CA GLN A 7 -2.11 11.50 20.84
C GLN A 7 -2.21 10.86 19.44
N ARG A 8 -1.07 10.66 18.75
CA ARG A 8 -1.07 10.08 17.40
C ARG A 8 -1.43 8.60 17.37
N LEU A 9 -1.14 7.87 18.45
CA LEU A 9 -1.48 6.44 18.57
C LEU A 9 -2.96 6.23 18.90
N SER A 10 -3.65 7.23 19.47
CA SER A 10 -5.06 7.16 19.84
C SER A 10 -6.06 7.47 18.71
N GLU A 11 -5.59 7.85 17.52
CA GLU A 11 -6.45 8.36 16.44
C GLU A 11 -6.46 7.50 15.16
N LEU A 12 -5.61 6.47 15.07
CA LEU A 12 -5.56 5.57 13.92
C LEU A 12 -6.67 4.52 13.97
N LYS A 13 -7.84 4.87 13.42
CA LYS A 13 -8.95 3.92 13.29
C LYS A 13 -8.78 3.09 12.02
N ILE A 14 -8.63 1.78 12.19
CA ILE A 14 -8.67 0.82 11.08
C ILE A 14 -10.06 0.87 10.43
N ARG A 15 -10.10 1.14 9.12
CA ARG A 15 -11.31 1.09 8.29
C ARG A 15 -11.55 -0.29 7.70
N LYS A 16 -10.47 -0.98 7.33
CA LYS A 16 -10.50 -2.37 6.86
C LYS A 16 -9.18 -3.04 7.20
N ALA A 17 -9.24 -4.30 7.58
CA ALA A 17 -8.07 -5.17 7.67
C ALA A 17 -8.37 -6.51 7.02
N GLY A 18 -7.35 -7.19 6.54
CA GLY A 18 -7.49 -8.47 5.86
C GLY A 18 -6.24 -8.87 5.11
N TYR A 19 -6.18 -10.14 4.69
CA TYR A 19 -5.09 -10.59 3.84
C TYR A 19 -5.24 -10.08 2.41
N LEU A 20 -4.13 -9.61 1.87
CA LEU A 20 -3.92 -9.48 0.44
C LEU A 20 -2.58 -10.14 0.12
N THR A 21 -2.39 -10.49 -1.13
CA THR A 21 -1.11 -10.98 -1.62
C THR A 21 -0.55 -9.95 -2.59
N ILE A 22 0.62 -9.42 -2.26
CA ILE A 22 1.33 -8.40 -3.03
C ILE A 22 2.33 -9.06 -3.96
N TYR A 23 2.44 -8.56 -5.19
CA TYR A 23 3.49 -8.99 -6.12
C TYR A 23 4.79 -8.25 -5.81
N CYS A 24 5.92 -8.95 -5.68
CA CYS A 24 7.25 -8.38 -5.48
C CYS A 24 8.17 -8.85 -6.60
N ASP A 25 8.96 -7.94 -7.16
CA ASP A 25 10.04 -8.26 -8.08
C ASP A 25 11.35 -8.36 -7.29
N ILE A 26 11.85 -9.59 -7.13
CA ILE A 26 13.11 -9.86 -6.45
C ILE A 26 14.11 -10.28 -7.52
N SER A 27 15.03 -9.38 -7.85
CA SER A 27 16.12 -9.63 -8.80
C SER A 27 15.65 -10.12 -10.18
N GLY A 28 14.53 -9.61 -10.69
CA GLY A 28 13.94 -10.00 -11.97
C GLY A 28 13.02 -11.21 -11.89
N SER A 29 12.81 -11.77 -10.69
CA SER A 29 11.87 -12.86 -10.43
C SER A 29 10.65 -12.34 -9.68
N GLY A 30 9.50 -12.41 -10.33
CA GLY A 30 8.22 -12.04 -9.74
C GLY A 30 7.70 -13.08 -8.75
N VAL A 31 7.49 -12.68 -7.50
CA VAL A 31 6.95 -13.52 -6.42
C VAL A 31 5.68 -12.88 -5.86
N TRP A 32 4.70 -13.70 -5.49
CA TRP A 32 3.49 -13.23 -4.81
C TRP A 32 3.59 -13.57 -3.33
N ILE A 33 3.53 -12.55 -2.47
CA ILE A 33 3.74 -12.67 -1.03
C ILE A 33 2.46 -12.30 -0.30
N ARG A 34 1.93 -13.23 0.50
CA ARG A 34 0.73 -13.00 1.31
C ARG A 34 1.10 -12.18 2.54
N ARG A 35 0.38 -11.09 2.80
CA ARG A 35 0.61 -10.17 3.91
C ARG A 35 -0.73 -9.77 4.54
N TRP A 36 -0.69 -9.45 5.83
CA TRP A 36 -1.81 -8.84 6.55
C TRP A 36 -1.82 -7.35 6.24
N PHE A 37 -2.90 -6.83 5.68
CA PHE A 37 -3.05 -5.42 5.35
C PHE A 37 -4.02 -4.73 6.29
N THR A 38 -3.70 -3.50 6.70
CA THR A 38 -4.62 -2.60 7.38
C THR A 38 -4.70 -1.27 6.65
N LEU A 39 -5.92 -0.77 6.52
CA LEU A 39 -6.24 0.53 5.92
C LEU A 39 -6.75 1.44 7.02
N THR A 40 -6.03 2.52 7.29
CA THR A 40 -6.35 3.46 8.37
C THR A 40 -7.15 4.67 7.86
N ASN A 41 -7.71 5.44 8.79
CA ASN A 41 -8.32 6.75 8.51
C ASN A 41 -7.32 7.82 8.09
N GLU A 42 -6.02 7.64 8.34
CA GLU A 42 -4.93 8.45 7.75
C GLU A 42 -4.68 8.09 6.27
N GLN A 43 -5.50 7.21 5.68
CA GLN A 43 -5.50 6.88 4.25
C GLN A 43 -4.18 6.24 3.81
N ASN A 44 -3.54 5.53 4.74
CA ASN A 44 -2.38 4.70 4.49
C ASN A 44 -2.78 3.24 4.53
N LEU A 45 -2.29 2.49 3.54
CA LEU A 45 -2.43 1.04 3.46
C LEU A 45 -1.11 0.41 3.91
N ARG A 46 -1.08 -0.14 5.13
CA ARG A 46 0.10 -0.75 5.75
C ARG A 46 0.00 -2.26 5.71
N TYR A 47 1.13 -2.95 5.74
CA TYR A 47 1.14 -4.41 5.77
C TYR A 47 2.25 -5.03 6.63
N TRP A 48 1.95 -6.22 7.11
CA TRP A 48 2.80 -7.05 8.00
C TRP A 48 2.82 -8.51 7.52
N PRO A 49 3.75 -9.34 8.01
CA PRO A 49 3.72 -10.78 7.76
C PRO A 49 2.43 -11.43 8.30
N SER A 50 1.98 -11.01 9.49
CA SER A 50 0.82 -11.56 10.18
C SER A 50 0.02 -10.48 10.95
N PRO A 51 -1.22 -10.77 11.37
CA PRO A 51 -1.99 -9.89 12.25
C PRO A 51 -1.35 -9.72 13.64
N ASP A 52 -0.66 -10.75 14.15
CA ASP A 52 -0.02 -10.70 15.46
C ASP A 52 1.06 -9.60 15.51
N ASP A 53 1.79 -9.39 14.41
CA ASP A 53 2.78 -8.32 14.31
C ASP A 53 2.13 -6.93 14.47
N GLU A 54 0.97 -6.72 13.85
CA GLU A 54 0.21 -5.47 13.95
C GLU A 54 -0.34 -5.27 15.37
N GLU A 55 -0.93 -6.31 15.96
CA GLU A 55 -1.46 -6.26 17.33
C GLU A 55 -0.36 -5.98 18.37
N ASN A 56 0.84 -6.51 18.14
CA ASN A 56 2.01 -6.27 18.98
C ASN A 56 2.73 -4.95 18.66
N ASN A 57 2.15 -4.08 17.82
CA ASN A 57 2.70 -2.79 17.41
C ASN A 57 4.11 -2.89 16.77
N VAL A 58 4.40 -4.01 16.12
CA VAL A 58 5.61 -4.16 15.30
C VAL A 58 5.52 -3.16 14.15
N PRO A 59 6.61 -2.48 13.76
CA PRO A 59 6.60 -1.62 12.58
C PRO A 59 6.12 -2.38 11.33
N PRO A 60 5.30 -1.75 10.45
CA PRO A 60 4.86 -2.41 9.23
C PRO A 60 6.05 -2.74 8.33
N THR A 61 5.96 -3.88 7.63
CA THR A 61 6.89 -4.26 6.56
C THR A 61 6.93 -3.18 5.48
N GLY A 62 5.78 -2.60 5.17
CA GLY A 62 5.71 -1.40 4.34
C GLY A 62 4.37 -0.69 4.40
N GLU A 63 4.35 0.47 3.75
CA GLU A 63 3.25 1.41 3.76
C GLU A 63 3.03 1.96 2.34
N ILE A 64 1.76 2.09 1.96
CA ILE A 64 1.33 2.68 0.69
C ILE A 64 0.48 3.90 1.05
N ASP A 65 1.06 5.09 0.89
CA ASP A 65 0.38 6.36 1.13
C ASP A 65 -0.54 6.71 -0.06
N LEU A 66 -1.84 6.66 0.18
CA LEU A 66 -2.85 6.86 -0.87
C LEU A 66 -2.98 8.33 -1.30
N HIS A 67 -2.42 9.30 -0.57
CA HIS A 67 -2.38 10.71 -1.01
C HIS A 67 -1.57 10.87 -2.30
N TYR A 68 -0.59 10.00 -2.54
CA TYR A 68 0.19 10.01 -3.77
C TYR A 68 -0.45 9.15 -4.88
N CYS A 69 -1.63 8.57 -4.64
CA CYS A 69 -2.34 7.79 -5.65
C CYS A 69 -2.79 8.69 -6.82
N ILE A 70 -2.40 8.31 -8.04
CA ILE A 70 -2.75 9.07 -9.24
C ILE A 70 -4.06 8.61 -9.88
N ASP A 71 -4.57 7.44 -9.50
CA ASP A 71 -5.73 6.82 -10.12
C ASP A 71 -7.04 7.24 -9.48
N GLN A 72 -8.07 7.47 -10.30
CA GLN A 72 -9.38 7.88 -9.80
C GLN A 72 -10.18 6.80 -9.12
N THR A 73 -9.98 5.60 -9.59
CA THR A 73 -10.52 4.40 -8.99
C THR A 73 -9.43 3.36 -9.10
N VAL A 74 -9.45 2.41 -8.17
CA VAL A 74 -8.61 1.23 -8.19
C VAL A 74 -8.77 0.52 -9.53
N ASN A 75 -7.66 0.25 -10.19
CA ASN A 75 -7.65 -0.38 -11.50
C ASN A 75 -7.74 -1.90 -11.36
N LEU A 76 -8.80 -2.53 -11.89
CA LEU A 76 -8.89 -3.99 -11.94
C LEU A 76 -8.02 -4.52 -13.07
N LEU A 77 -7.06 -5.39 -12.75
CA LEU A 77 -6.21 -5.98 -13.78
C LEU A 77 -6.95 -7.10 -14.50
N GLN A 78 -6.91 -7.03 -15.83
CA GLN A 78 -7.42 -8.09 -16.70
C GLN A 78 -6.44 -9.26 -16.74
N ARG A 79 -6.94 -10.45 -17.08
CA ARG A 79 -6.16 -11.70 -17.06
C ARG A 79 -4.97 -11.67 -18.03
N GLU A 80 -5.11 -10.91 -19.11
CA GLU A 80 -4.09 -10.71 -20.13
C GLU A 80 -2.89 -9.92 -19.58
N THR A 81 -3.13 -9.03 -18.60
CA THR A 81 -2.09 -8.24 -17.93
C THR A 81 -1.51 -8.98 -16.73
N CYS A 82 -2.35 -9.65 -15.95
CA CYS A 82 -1.96 -10.42 -14.79
C CYS A 82 -2.77 -11.71 -14.71
N ALA A 83 -2.09 -12.86 -14.84
CA ALA A 83 -2.76 -14.17 -14.81
C ALA A 83 -3.35 -14.52 -13.44
N ARG A 84 -2.91 -13.85 -12.36
CA ARG A 84 -3.38 -14.12 -11.01
C ARG A 84 -4.81 -13.57 -10.84
N PRO A 85 -5.76 -14.39 -10.34
CA PRO A 85 -7.12 -13.94 -10.19
C PRO A 85 -7.23 -12.85 -9.12
N HIS A 86 -8.27 -12.04 -9.27
CA HIS A 86 -8.69 -11.05 -8.29
C HIS A 86 -7.65 -9.96 -8.01
N THR A 87 -6.76 -9.72 -8.98
CA THR A 87 -5.73 -8.68 -8.89
C THR A 87 -6.29 -7.30 -9.25
N PHE A 88 -5.87 -6.32 -8.48
CA PHE A 88 -6.04 -4.90 -8.76
C PHE A 88 -4.69 -4.17 -8.63
N GLU A 89 -4.62 -2.98 -9.21
CA GLU A 89 -3.44 -2.12 -9.23
C GLU A 89 -3.71 -0.79 -8.51
N LEU A 90 -2.74 -0.39 -7.68
CA LEU A 90 -2.61 0.98 -7.17
C LEU A 90 -1.36 1.63 -7.79
N ARG A 91 -1.52 2.86 -8.29
CA ARG A 91 -0.43 3.65 -8.85
C ARG A 91 -0.15 4.88 -8.02
N ILE A 92 1.07 4.99 -7.49
CA ILE A 92 1.49 6.02 -6.54
C ILE A 92 2.60 6.86 -7.19
N ALA A 93 2.46 8.18 -7.31
CA ALA A 93 3.48 9.04 -7.90
C ALA A 93 4.09 9.98 -6.86
N VAL A 94 5.30 9.64 -6.41
CA VAL A 94 6.02 10.41 -5.38
C VAL A 94 7.02 11.37 -6.02
N PRO A 95 7.20 12.61 -5.53
CA PRO A 95 8.26 13.50 -5.99
C PRO A 95 9.66 12.87 -5.89
N THR A 96 10.48 12.97 -6.94
CA THR A 96 11.80 12.31 -7.01
C THR A 96 12.78 12.71 -5.89
N LYS A 97 12.61 13.89 -5.29
CA LYS A 97 13.43 14.30 -4.12
C LYS A 97 13.07 13.54 -2.84
N LYS A 98 11.85 13.01 -2.74
CA LYS A 98 11.40 12.16 -1.62
C LYS A 98 11.65 10.67 -1.91
N SER A 99 11.81 10.27 -3.18
CA SER A 99 11.98 8.85 -3.54
C SER A 99 13.33 8.25 -3.15
N THR A 100 14.33 9.05 -2.77
CA THR A 100 15.58 8.58 -2.15
C THR A 100 15.42 8.28 -0.66
N ASP A 101 14.27 8.61 -0.07
CA ASP A 101 13.88 8.12 1.25
C ASP A 101 13.34 6.70 1.07
N HIS A 102 14.25 5.73 1.09
CA HIS A 102 13.95 4.30 0.98
C HIS A 102 12.88 3.82 1.99
N ARG A 103 12.67 4.60 3.06
CA ARG A 103 11.66 4.39 4.11
C ARG A 103 10.22 4.54 3.64
N LEU A 104 9.96 5.14 2.48
CA LEU A 104 8.58 5.34 2.02
C LEU A 104 7.87 4.03 1.68
N PHE A 105 8.62 2.97 1.34
CA PHE A 105 8.02 1.73 0.83
C PHE A 105 8.69 0.44 1.33
N ALA A 106 9.84 0.52 2.00
CA ALA A 106 10.49 -0.61 2.67
C ALA A 106 11.15 -0.15 3.99
N SER A 107 11.04 -0.96 5.04
CA SER A 107 11.91 -0.81 6.21
C SER A 107 13.31 -1.28 5.84
N GLU A 108 14.30 -0.38 5.78
CA GLU A 108 15.71 -0.71 5.51
C GLU A 108 16.38 -1.54 6.63
N ASN A 109 15.68 -1.84 7.73
CA ASN A 109 16.31 -2.27 8.98
C ASN A 109 15.90 -3.66 9.47
N ASP A 110 15.31 -4.52 8.64
CA ASP A 110 15.13 -5.92 9.03
C ASP A 110 16.10 -6.81 8.26
N GLU A 111 17.23 -7.08 8.89
CA GLU A 111 18.22 -8.08 8.45
C GLU A 111 17.59 -9.49 8.32
N ASN A 112 16.34 -9.68 8.80
CA ASN A 112 15.56 -10.91 8.69
C ASN A 112 14.46 -10.87 7.62
N ASP A 113 14.22 -9.75 6.93
CA ASP A 113 13.22 -9.74 5.85
C ASP A 113 13.86 -10.29 4.57
N GLU A 114 13.74 -11.61 4.42
CA GLU A 114 14.25 -12.40 3.29
C GLU A 114 13.76 -11.88 1.92
N TYR A 115 12.71 -11.05 1.91
CA TYR A 115 12.11 -10.50 0.70
C TYR A 115 11.93 -8.99 0.85
N PRO A 116 12.95 -8.16 0.53
CA PRO A 116 12.70 -6.73 0.39
C PRO A 116 11.50 -6.58 -0.53
N THR A 117 10.48 -5.87 -0.07
CA THR A 117 9.24 -5.65 -0.81
C THR A 117 9.50 -4.64 -1.93
N ASN A 118 10.47 -4.95 -2.78
CA ASN A 118 10.64 -4.46 -4.12
C ASN A 118 9.47 -4.97 -4.99
N SER A 119 8.22 -4.88 -4.52
CA SER A 119 7.21 -4.52 -5.50
C SER A 119 7.59 -3.12 -5.89
N ILE A 120 7.72 -2.88 -7.18
CA ILE A 120 7.23 -1.72 -7.88
C ILE A 120 8.17 -1.48 -9.06
N ILE A 121 7.61 -1.57 -10.26
CA ILE A 121 8.26 -1.07 -11.47
C ILE A 121 8.36 0.46 -11.35
N ALA A 122 9.39 0.93 -10.64
CA ALA A 122 9.67 2.34 -10.40
C ALA A 122 10.11 2.96 -11.72
N GLN A 123 9.19 3.68 -12.36
CA GLN A 123 9.46 4.34 -13.62
C GLN A 123 9.57 5.84 -13.42
N PRO A 124 10.58 6.50 -14.00
CA PRO A 124 10.59 7.95 -14.09
C PRO A 124 9.29 8.45 -14.72
N PHE A 125 8.58 9.33 -14.03
CA PHE A 125 7.34 9.96 -14.48
C PHE A 125 7.48 11.48 -14.33
N GLY A 126 8.19 12.09 -15.29
CA GLY A 126 8.56 13.51 -15.23
C GLY A 126 9.45 13.81 -14.02
N LYS A 127 8.98 14.68 -13.10
CA LYS A 127 9.67 15.03 -11.83
C LYS A 127 9.24 14.13 -10.65
N ARG A 128 8.56 13.02 -10.94
CA ARG A 128 8.06 12.06 -9.97
C ARG A 128 8.58 10.67 -10.32
N THR A 129 8.54 9.78 -9.34
CA THR A 129 8.77 8.35 -9.50
C THR A 129 7.41 7.67 -9.40
N LEU A 130 7.02 6.97 -10.46
CA LEU A 130 5.77 6.21 -10.50
C LEU A 130 6.00 4.84 -9.91
N PHE A 131 5.15 4.52 -8.94
CA PHE A 131 5.11 3.24 -8.28
C PHE A 131 3.83 2.48 -8.61
N ARG A 132 3.92 1.17 -8.86
CA ARG A 132 2.80 0.28 -9.20
C ARG A 132 2.77 -0.89 -8.22
N PHE A 133 1.64 -1.04 -7.52
CA PHE A 133 1.41 -2.13 -6.57
C PHE A 133 0.33 -3.04 -7.14
N TRP A 134 0.67 -4.30 -7.37
CA TRP A 134 -0.31 -5.30 -7.74
C TRP A 134 -0.69 -6.12 -6.51
N LEU A 135 -1.97 -6.10 -6.18
CA LEU A 135 -2.53 -6.72 -4.99
C LEU A 135 -3.62 -7.67 -5.44
N SER A 136 -3.63 -8.91 -4.94
CA SER A 136 -4.72 -9.85 -5.19
C SER A 136 -5.32 -10.37 -3.90
N ALA A 137 -6.64 -10.37 -3.87
CA ALA A 137 -7.43 -10.90 -2.76
C ALA A 137 -7.72 -12.39 -2.96
N ASP A 138 -8.12 -13.05 -1.88
CA ASP A 138 -8.39 -14.50 -1.88
C ASP A 138 -9.66 -14.87 -2.65
N SER A 139 -10.62 -13.94 -2.73
CA SER A 139 -11.88 -14.12 -3.43
C SER A 139 -12.26 -12.89 -4.26
N LYS A 140 -13.23 -13.06 -5.16
CA LYS A 140 -13.79 -11.95 -5.96
C LYS A 140 -14.51 -10.95 -5.05
N GLU A 141 -15.21 -11.46 -4.05
CA GLU A 141 -15.95 -10.72 -3.04
C GLU A 141 -14.99 -9.85 -2.21
N ASP A 142 -13.91 -10.44 -1.68
CA ASP A 142 -12.89 -9.70 -0.92
C ASP A 142 -12.25 -8.60 -1.77
N ARG A 143 -11.93 -8.90 -3.04
CA ARG A 143 -11.41 -7.89 -3.97
C ARG A 143 -12.40 -6.74 -4.13
N ASN A 144 -13.67 -7.03 -4.32
CA ASN A 144 -14.70 -6.01 -4.51
C ASN A 144 -14.81 -5.13 -3.24
N ASP A 145 -14.77 -5.73 -2.06
CA ASP A 145 -14.81 -5.01 -0.78
C ASP A 145 -13.58 -4.11 -0.60
N TRP A 146 -12.38 -4.62 -0.90
CA TRP A 146 -11.14 -3.84 -0.90
C TRP A 146 -11.20 -2.68 -1.89
N CYS A 147 -11.61 -2.93 -3.14
CA CYS A 147 -11.74 -1.88 -4.15
C CYS A 147 -12.79 -0.83 -3.74
N SER A 148 -13.90 -1.25 -3.14
CA SER A 148 -14.96 -0.34 -2.70
C SER A 148 -14.47 0.62 -1.62
N ILE A 149 -13.81 0.12 -0.57
CA ILE A 149 -13.32 1.00 0.51
C ILE A 149 -12.16 1.89 0.04
N LEU A 150 -11.28 1.37 -0.84
CA LEU A 150 -10.19 2.16 -1.43
C LEU A 150 -10.74 3.26 -2.33
N ASN A 151 -11.71 2.96 -3.18
CA ASN A 151 -12.37 3.96 -4.04
C ASN A 151 -13.06 5.05 -3.21
N GLN A 152 -13.73 4.68 -2.11
CA GLN A 152 -14.31 5.66 -1.20
C GLN A 152 -13.23 6.59 -0.65
N ILE A 153 -12.10 6.06 -0.17
CA ILE A 153 -10.99 6.87 0.34
C ILE A 153 -10.39 7.78 -0.74
N LEU A 154 -10.19 7.27 -1.95
CA LEU A 154 -9.66 8.06 -3.06
C LEU A 154 -10.62 9.18 -3.48
N ALA A 155 -11.93 8.95 -3.39
CA ALA A 155 -12.93 9.99 -3.61
C ALA A 155 -12.87 11.05 -2.49
N ASP A 156 -12.90 10.60 -1.21
CA ASP A 156 -12.82 11.47 -0.04
C ASP A 156 -11.60 12.41 -0.16
N LEU A 157 -10.41 11.84 -0.38
CA LEU A 157 -9.14 12.55 -0.56
C LEU A 157 -9.19 13.74 -1.53
N ARG A 158 -9.95 13.60 -2.61
CA ARG A 158 -9.99 14.59 -3.70
C ARG A 158 -11.03 15.65 -3.50
N GLU A 159 -12.12 15.32 -2.82
CA GLU A 159 -13.05 16.35 -2.37
C GLU A 159 -12.31 17.36 -1.48
N TRP A 160 -11.37 16.90 -0.64
CA TRP A 160 -10.54 17.78 0.17
C TRP A 160 -9.55 18.61 -0.66
N GLU A 161 -8.88 18.04 -1.68
CA GLU A 161 -7.97 18.80 -2.56
C GLU A 161 -8.66 19.89 -3.39
N VAL A 162 -9.95 19.72 -3.71
CA VAL A 162 -10.72 20.72 -4.49
C VAL A 162 -11.20 21.87 -3.60
N ILE A 163 -11.35 21.65 -2.31
CA ILE A 163 -11.87 22.65 -1.35
C ILE A 163 -10.74 23.44 -0.65
N SER A 164 -9.51 22.90 -0.63
CA SER A 164 -8.31 23.52 -0.04
C SER A 164 -7.53 24.40 -1.01
#